data_AF-A0A7S0Z0K4-F1
#
_entry.id   AF-A0A7S0Z0K4-F1
#
_cell.length_a   1.000
_cell.length_b   1.000
_cell.length_c   1.000
_cell.angle_alpha   90.00
_cell.angle_beta   90.00
_cell.angle_gamma   90.00
#
_symmetry.space_group_name_H-M   'P 1'
#
loop_
_entity.id
_entity.type
_entity.pdbx_description
1 polymer ?
#
loop_
_entity_poly.entity_id
_entity_poly.type
_entity_poly.pdbx_seq_one_letter_code
_entity_poly.pdbx_strand_id
1 'polypeptide(L)'
;MHMVERAIESAALKYENAALKNRAGDNEEWIGDSQAASALRASIEKVAPTNSRVMISGPAGSGKELAARLIHRNSLRENGPFIVVNAATIAPDQMESALFGEEDSQGRTTRIGLFEKAHTGTLLLDEVADMPLGTQNKILR
;
A
#
# COMPACT_ATOMS: atom_id res chain seq x y z
N MET A 1 1.75 26.87 23.06
CA MET A 1 0.63 26.03 22.59
C MET A 1 0.58 25.88 21.07
N HIS A 2 0.79 26.93 20.26
CA HIS A 2 0.69 26.87 18.79
C HIS A 2 1.64 25.90 18.04
N MET A 3 2.75 25.46 18.63
CA MET A 3 3.72 24.60 17.92
C MET A 3 3.23 23.15 17.78
N VAL A 4 2.49 22.65 18.78
CA VAL A 4 1.90 21.29 18.75
C VAL A 4 0.75 21.23 17.74
N GLU A 5 -0.08 22.27 17.75
CA GLU A 5 -1.22 22.40 16.83
C GLU A 5 -0.78 22.47 15.37
N ARG A 6 0.25 23.27 15.06
CA ARG A 6 0.86 23.32 13.70
C ARG A 6 1.55 22.03 13.29
N ALA A 7 2.12 21.27 14.24
CA ALA A 7 2.73 19.98 13.95
C ALA A 7 1.68 18.92 13.60
N ILE A 8 0.57 18.88 14.34
CA ILE A 8 -0.57 18.00 14.07
C ILE A 8 -1.21 18.37 12.72
N GLU A 9 -1.46 19.65 12.48
CA GLU A 9 -2.00 20.15 11.22
C GLU A 9 -1.07 19.84 10.03
N SER A 10 0.25 19.99 10.19
CA SER A 10 1.21 19.63 9.14
C SER A 10 1.22 18.13 8.85
N ALA A 11 1.10 17.28 9.89
CA ALA A 11 1.01 15.84 9.73
C ALA A 11 -0.29 15.44 9.02
N ALA A 12 -1.42 16.04 9.41
CA ALA A 12 -2.71 15.85 8.76
C ALA A 12 -2.69 16.30 7.29
N LEU A 13 -2.13 17.47 6.99
CA LEU A 13 -1.99 18.00 5.63
C LEU A 13 -1.06 17.14 4.75
N LYS A 14 -0.02 16.53 5.33
CA LYS A 14 0.84 15.57 4.61
C LYS A 14 0.11 14.27 4.33
N TYR A 15 -0.68 13.79 5.28
CA TYR A 15 -1.52 12.61 5.11
C TYR A 15 -2.57 12.84 4.02
N GLU A 16 -3.25 13.99 4.08
CA GLU A 16 -4.23 14.42 3.09
C GLU A 16 -3.59 14.59 1.71
N ASN A 17 -2.40 15.20 1.60
CA ASN A 17 -1.68 15.27 0.33
C ASN A 17 -1.30 13.89 -0.23
N ALA A 18 -0.88 12.95 0.63
CA ALA A 18 -0.56 11.59 0.18
C ALA A 18 -1.83 10.86 -0.30
N ALA A 19 -2.95 11.01 0.42
CA ALA A 19 -4.24 10.46 0.04
C ALA A 19 -4.75 11.08 -1.28
N LEU A 20 -4.63 12.40 -1.46
CA LEU A 20 -5.01 13.09 -2.68
C LEU A 20 -4.14 12.70 -3.88
N LYS A 21 -2.83 12.53 -3.69
CA LYS A 21 -1.94 12.02 -4.74
C LYS A 21 -2.27 10.58 -5.15
N ASN A 22 -2.66 9.74 -4.20
CA ASN A 22 -3.14 8.39 -4.49
C ASN A 22 -4.44 8.41 -5.30
N ARG A 23 -5.37 9.33 -5.01
CA ARG A 23 -6.61 9.54 -5.78
C ARG A 23 -6.38 10.03 -7.20
N ALA A 24 -5.32 10.79 -7.46
CA ALA A 24 -5.00 11.23 -8.81
C ALA A 24 -4.69 10.06 -9.78
N GLY A 25 -4.28 8.90 -9.24
CA GLY A 25 -4.10 7.65 -9.99
C GLY A 25 -5.35 6.76 -10.08
N ASP A 26 -6.46 7.11 -9.42
CA ASP A 26 -7.69 6.30 -9.44
C ASP A 26 -8.46 6.38 -10.77
N ASN A 27 -8.07 7.30 -11.65
CA ASN A 27 -8.65 7.46 -12.98
C ASN A 27 -8.04 6.54 -14.05
N GLU A 28 -7.15 5.62 -13.69
CA GLU A 28 -6.69 4.60 -14.63
C GLU A 28 -7.83 3.61 -14.92
N GLU A 29 -8.48 3.82 -16.06
CA GLU A 29 -9.54 2.96 -16.57
C GLU A 29 -8.92 1.71 -17.21
N TRP A 30 -9.54 0.55 -16.97
CA TRP A 30 -9.13 -0.68 -17.62
C TRP A 30 -9.39 -0.60 -19.12
N ILE A 31 -8.34 -0.81 -19.93
CA ILE A 31 -8.44 -0.81 -21.39
C ILE A 31 -8.14 -2.22 -21.91
N GLY A 32 -9.02 -2.72 -22.79
CA GLY A 32 -8.79 -3.93 -23.56
C GLY A 32 -9.69 -5.11 -23.20
N ASP A 33 -10.09 -5.85 -24.25
CA ASP A 33 -11.08 -6.93 -24.20
C ASP A 33 -10.55 -8.25 -24.77
N SER A 34 -9.24 -8.44 -24.74
CA SER A 34 -8.65 -9.74 -25.07
C SER A 34 -9.13 -10.82 -24.09
N GLN A 35 -9.07 -12.07 -24.51
CA GLN A 35 -9.46 -13.19 -23.63
C GLN A 35 -8.66 -13.21 -22.32
N ALA A 36 -7.35 -12.92 -22.40
CA ALA A 36 -6.48 -12.84 -21.22
C ALA A 36 -6.87 -11.66 -20.31
N ALA A 37 -7.19 -10.50 -20.89
CA ALA A 37 -7.66 -9.34 -20.14
C ALA A 37 -8.97 -9.65 -19.42
N SER A 38 -9.95 -10.26 -20.11
CA SER A 38 -11.23 -10.65 -19.51
C SER A 38 -11.06 -11.69 -18.39
N ALA A 39 -10.14 -12.65 -18.55
CA ALA A 39 -9.87 -13.65 -17.52
C ALA A 39 -9.24 -13.04 -16.26
N LEU A 40 -8.32 -12.07 -16.43
CA LEU A 40 -7.72 -11.34 -15.32
C LEU A 40 -8.77 -10.48 -14.59
N ARG A 41 -9.63 -9.77 -15.34
CA ARG A 41 -10.74 -8.98 -14.76
C ARG A 41 -11.67 -9.85 -13.92
N ALA A 42 -12.07 -11.01 -14.43
CA ALA A 42 -12.90 -11.97 -13.68
C ALA A 42 -12.20 -12.51 -12.42
N SER A 43 -10.87 -12.63 -12.43
CA SER A 43 -10.09 -13.03 -11.26
C SER A 43 -10.01 -11.92 -10.21
N ILE A 44 -9.86 -10.66 -10.65
CA ILE A 44 -9.91 -9.47 -9.81
C ILE A 44 -11.27 -9.38 -9.11
N GLU A 45 -12.38 -9.49 -9.84
CA GLU A 45 -13.75 -9.44 -9.29
C GLU A 45 -13.99 -10.50 -8.22
N LYS A 46 -13.41 -11.70 -8.37
CA LYS A 46 -13.55 -12.78 -7.40
C LYS A 46 -12.72 -12.55 -6.14
N VAL A 47 -11.51 -12.02 -6.26
CA VAL A 47 -10.59 -11.86 -5.12
C VAL A 47 -10.83 -10.57 -4.34
N ALA A 48 -11.31 -9.51 -5.00
CA ALA A 48 -11.53 -8.20 -4.41
C ALA A 48 -12.41 -8.20 -3.14
N PRO A 49 -13.57 -8.88 -3.07
CA PRO A 49 -14.39 -8.88 -1.86
C PRO A 49 -13.80 -9.73 -0.72
N THR A 50 -12.66 -10.40 -0.94
CA THR A 50 -12.02 -11.25 0.08
C THR A 50 -10.99 -10.49 0.90
N ASN A 51 -10.72 -10.97 2.11
CA ASN A 51 -9.61 -10.48 2.95
C ASN A 51 -8.28 -11.21 2.68
N SER A 52 -8.11 -11.79 1.49
CA SER A 52 -6.92 -12.58 1.15
C SER A 52 -5.71 -11.70 0.84
N ARG A 53 -4.51 -12.24 1.08
CA ARG A 53 -3.25 -11.69 0.54
C ARG A 53 -3.17 -12.08 -0.94
N VAL A 54 -2.88 -11.12 -1.83
CA VAL A 54 -2.83 -11.34 -3.28
C VAL A 54 -1.41 -11.12 -3.79
N MET A 55 -0.91 -12.07 -4.58
CA MET A 55 0.33 -11.94 -5.33
C MET A 55 0.00 -11.62 -6.79
N ILE A 56 0.61 -10.57 -7.35
CA ILE A 56 0.45 -10.18 -8.74
C ILE A 56 1.80 -10.33 -9.42
N SER A 57 1.88 -11.21 -10.42
CA SER A 57 3.10 -11.48 -11.18
C SER A 57 2.92 -11.13 -12.65
N GLY A 58 4.02 -10.72 -13.28
CA GLY A 58 4.04 -10.31 -14.67
C GLY A 58 5.25 -9.42 -14.98
N PRO A 59 5.62 -9.29 -16.26
CA PRO A 59 6.76 -8.48 -16.67
C PRO A 59 6.58 -6.99 -16.32
N ALA A 60 7.66 -6.22 -16.43
CA ALA A 60 7.61 -4.77 -16.28
C ALA A 60 6.62 -4.16 -17.28
N GLY A 61 5.82 -3.18 -16.84
CA GLY A 61 4.83 -2.50 -17.69
C GLY A 61 3.55 -3.29 -17.99
N SER A 62 3.34 -4.48 -17.41
CA SER A 62 2.14 -5.29 -17.68
C SER A 62 0.87 -4.85 -16.93
N GLY A 63 0.87 -3.68 -16.27
CA GLY A 63 -0.29 -3.18 -15.53
C GLY A 63 -0.53 -3.82 -14.17
N LYS A 64 0.52 -4.28 -13.46
CA LYS A 64 0.38 -4.88 -12.12
C LYS A 64 -0.22 -3.94 -11.09
N GLU A 65 0.21 -2.67 -11.09
CA GLU A 65 -0.34 -1.65 -10.20
C GLU A 65 -1.82 -1.38 -10.49
N LEU A 66 -2.19 -1.26 -11.77
CA LEU A 66 -3.59 -1.13 -12.19
C LEU A 66 -4.44 -2.30 -11.66
N ALA A 67 -3.95 -3.54 -11.77
CA ALA A 67 -4.65 -4.69 -11.20
C ALA A 67 -4.82 -4.58 -9.67
N ALA A 68 -3.79 -4.14 -8.94
CA ALA A 68 -3.87 -3.93 -7.49
C ALA A 68 -4.87 -2.83 -7.11
N ARG A 69 -4.90 -1.72 -7.85
CA ARG A 69 -5.85 -0.63 -7.67
C ARG A 69 -7.29 -1.09 -7.90
N LEU A 70 -7.53 -1.88 -8.95
CA LEU A 70 -8.84 -2.46 -9.23
C LEU A 70 -9.28 -3.45 -8.15
N ILE A 71 -8.37 -4.26 -7.62
CA ILE A 71 -8.66 -5.14 -6.46
C ILE A 71 -9.10 -4.29 -5.27
N HIS A 72 -8.39 -3.21 -4.95
CA HIS A 72 -8.76 -2.33 -3.84
C HIS A 72 -10.11 -1.63 -4.08
N ARG A 73 -10.33 -1.05 -5.26
CA ARG A 73 -11.58 -0.37 -5.63
C ARG A 73 -12.79 -1.31 -5.59
N ASN A 74 -12.63 -2.58 -5.96
CA ASN A 74 -13.73 -3.55 -5.97
C ASN A 74 -13.88 -4.31 -4.64
N SER A 75 -13.16 -3.91 -3.59
CA SER A 75 -13.15 -4.60 -2.30
C SER A 75 -14.02 -3.91 -1.26
N LEU A 76 -14.28 -4.59 -0.14
CA LEU A 76 -15.00 -4.04 1.01
C LEU A 76 -14.25 -2.90 1.74
N ARG A 77 -13.02 -2.59 1.30
CA ARG A 77 -12.12 -1.58 1.87
C ARG A 77 -11.80 -0.46 0.87
N GLU A 78 -12.62 -0.29 -0.17
CA GLU A 78 -12.48 0.75 -1.20
C GLU A 78 -12.40 2.19 -0.66
N ASN A 79 -13.00 2.44 0.51
CA ASN A 79 -12.99 3.75 1.17
C ASN A 79 -11.79 3.93 2.11
N GLY A 80 -11.00 2.88 2.33
CA GLY A 80 -9.78 2.91 3.14
C GLY A 80 -8.56 3.39 2.35
N PRO A 81 -7.42 3.59 3.02
CA PRO A 81 -6.20 4.02 2.35
C PRO A 81 -5.65 2.95 1.39
N PHE A 82 -5.25 3.35 0.18
CA PHE A 82 -4.42 2.53 -0.71
C PHE A 82 -2.97 3.02 -0.64
N ILE A 83 -2.12 2.31 0.09
CA ILE A 83 -0.71 2.67 0.28
C ILE A 83 0.15 1.84 -0.66
N VAL A 84 0.90 2.49 -1.54
CA VAL A 84 1.88 1.84 -2.42
C VAL A 84 3.28 2.10 -1.89
N VAL A 85 4.10 1.06 -1.84
CA VAL A 85 5.51 1.17 -1.52
C VAL A 85 6.32 0.23 -2.40
N ASN A 86 7.42 0.74 -2.95
CA ASN A 86 8.37 -0.08 -3.70
C ASN A 86 9.48 -0.54 -2.74
N ALA A 87 9.56 -1.85 -2.49
CA ALA A 87 10.49 -2.42 -1.53
C ALA A 87 11.96 -2.20 -1.92
N ALA A 88 12.28 -2.16 -3.21
CA ALA A 88 13.63 -1.91 -3.70
C ALA A 88 14.15 -0.49 -3.39
N THR A 89 13.24 0.45 -3.08
CA THR A 89 13.62 1.82 -2.72
C THR A 89 13.97 2.01 -1.23
N ILE A 90 13.66 1.02 -0.38
CA ILE A 90 13.91 1.10 1.06
C ILE A 90 15.24 0.44 1.38
N ALA A 91 16.11 1.17 2.08
CA ALA A 91 17.38 0.63 2.54
C ALA A 91 17.13 -0.58 3.48
N PRO A 92 17.89 -1.69 3.35
CA PRO A 92 17.62 -2.92 4.11
C PRO A 92 17.54 -2.74 5.63
N ASP A 93 18.37 -1.87 6.19
CA ASP A 93 18.41 -1.51 7.61
C ASP A 93 17.22 -0.67 8.06
N GLN A 94 16.55 0.02 7.13
CA GLN A 94 15.37 0.85 7.39
C GLN A 94 14.04 0.11 7.13
N MET A 95 14.06 -1.07 6.52
CA MET A 95 12.85 -1.80 6.10
C MET A 95 11.92 -2.08 7.28
N GLU A 96 12.46 -2.48 8.43
CA GLU A 96 11.66 -2.77 9.61
C GLU A 96 10.97 -1.52 10.18
N SER A 97 11.75 -0.46 10.40
CA SER A 97 11.24 0.85 10.83
C SER A 97 10.19 1.40 9.85
N ALA A 98 10.39 1.21 8.55
CA ALA A 98 9.43 1.64 7.54
C ALA A 98 8.10 0.88 7.65
N LEU A 99 8.12 -0.44 7.85
CA LEU A 99 6.91 -1.27 7.90
C LEU A 99 6.16 -1.12 9.22
N PHE A 100 6.87 -1.20 10.34
CA PHE A 100 6.29 -1.30 11.68
C PHE A 100 6.28 0.02 12.45
N GLY A 101 7.09 1.00 12.03
CA GLY A 101 7.25 2.26 12.75
C GLY A 101 8.33 2.18 13.83
N GLU A 102 8.41 3.23 14.63
CA GLU A 102 9.34 3.37 15.74
C GLU A 102 8.65 4.02 16.94
N GLU A 103 9.12 3.66 18.13
CA GLU A 103 8.70 4.23 19.40
C GLU A 103 9.94 4.68 20.18
N ASP A 104 9.80 5.71 21.02
CA ASP A 104 10.85 6.12 21.95
C ASP A 104 10.94 5.17 23.16
N SER A 105 11.91 5.40 24.06
CA SER A 105 12.11 4.58 25.26
C SER A 105 10.93 4.60 26.25
N GLN A 106 9.98 5.51 26.07
CA GLN A 106 8.75 5.61 26.85
C GLN A 106 7.53 5.00 26.12
N GLY A 107 7.74 4.37 24.95
CA GLY A 107 6.69 3.75 24.14
C GLY A 107 5.85 4.76 23.36
N ARG A 108 6.34 6.00 23.16
CA ARG A 108 5.62 6.99 22.35
C ARG A 108 6.04 6.85 20.90
N THR A 109 5.06 6.73 20.00
CA THR A 109 5.31 6.63 18.55
C THR A 109 6.10 7.83 18.05
N THR A 110 7.30 7.58 17.52
CA THR A 110 8.15 8.58 16.86
C THR A 110 7.96 8.52 15.35
N ARG A 111 7.62 7.35 14.80
CA ARG A 111 7.38 7.14 13.38
C ARG A 111 6.24 6.14 13.16
N ILE A 112 5.23 6.56 12.40
CA ILE A 112 4.12 5.69 11.99
C ILE A 112 4.58 4.76 10.85
N GLY A 113 4.40 3.45 11.03
CA GLY A 113 4.73 2.41 10.06
C GLY A 113 3.76 2.33 8.87
N LEU A 114 4.16 1.64 7.80
CA LEU A 114 3.34 1.44 6.61
C LEU A 114 2.09 0.58 6.89
N PHE A 115 2.18 -0.41 7.78
CA PHE A 115 1.02 -1.21 8.16
C PHE A 115 -0.05 -0.36 8.84
N GLU A 116 0.36 0.53 9.73
CA GLU A 116 -0.55 1.45 10.43
C GLU A 116 -1.13 2.48 9.46
N LYS A 117 -0.34 3.02 8.54
CA LYS A 117 -0.82 3.93 7.49
C LYS A 117 -1.87 3.29 6.58
N ALA A 118 -1.76 1.98 6.34
CA ALA A 118 -2.68 1.19 5.53
C ALA A 118 -3.84 0.59 6.35
N HIS A 119 -3.97 0.94 7.63
CA HIS A 119 -5.02 0.42 8.49
C HIS A 119 -6.41 0.68 7.87
N THR A 120 -7.30 -0.31 7.95
CA THR A 120 -8.62 -0.35 7.26
C THR A 120 -8.59 -0.30 5.73
N GLY A 121 -7.41 -0.32 5.11
CA GLY A 121 -7.23 -0.24 3.66
C GLY A 121 -6.36 -1.36 3.10
N THR A 122 -5.54 -1.01 2.10
CA THR A 122 -4.67 -1.93 1.36
C THR A 122 -3.24 -1.39 1.33
N LEU A 123 -2.27 -2.26 1.62
CA LEU A 123 -0.84 -2.02 1.38
C LEU A 123 -0.39 -2.83 0.16
N LEU A 124 0.11 -2.17 -0.87
CA LEU A 124 0.78 -2.78 -2.02
C LEU A 124 2.30 -2.72 -1.79
N LEU A 125 2.92 -3.89 -1.69
CA LEU A 125 4.37 -4.07 -1.71
C LEU A 125 4.81 -4.36 -3.15
N ASP A 126 5.23 -3.34 -3.87
CA ASP A 126 5.83 -3.49 -5.19
C ASP A 126 7.29 -3.96 -5.05
N GLU A 127 7.74 -4.78 -6.01
CA GLU A 127 9.03 -5.47 -5.96
C GLU A 127 9.29 -6.22 -4.64
N VAL A 128 8.28 -6.91 -4.12
CA VAL A 128 8.34 -7.67 -2.85
C VAL A 128 9.49 -8.70 -2.79
N ALA A 129 10.00 -9.14 -3.93
CA ALA A 129 11.16 -10.02 -4.02
C ALA A 129 12.46 -9.39 -3.51
N ASP A 130 12.56 -8.05 -3.54
CA ASP A 130 13.72 -7.29 -3.05
C ASP A 130 13.69 -7.03 -1.54
N MET A 131 12.70 -7.55 -0.83
CA MET A 131 12.64 -7.42 0.63
C MET A 131 13.77 -8.19 1.32
N PRO A 132 14.46 -7.61 2.32
CA PRO A 132 15.44 -8.33 3.12
C PRO A 132 14.86 -9.56 3.81
N LEU A 133 15.58 -10.69 3.76
CA LEU A 133 15.15 -11.97 4.35
C LEU A 133 14.78 -11.85 5.84
N GLY A 134 15.54 -11.06 6.60
CA GLY A 134 15.28 -10.82 8.02
C GLY A 134 13.92 -10.19 8.27
N THR A 135 13.45 -9.34 7.36
CA THR A 135 12.14 -8.67 7.46
C THR A 135 11.00 -9.55 6.94
N GLN A 136 11.23 -10.36 5.91
CA GLN A 136 10.22 -11.29 5.38
C GLN A 136 9.65 -12.20 6.48
N ASN A 137 10.52 -12.73 7.35
CA ASN A 137 10.12 -13.58 8.48
C ASN A 137 9.18 -12.88 9.48
N LYS A 138 9.23 -11.54 9.57
CA LYS A 138 8.42 -10.76 10.50
C LYS A 138 7.01 -10.49 9.99
N ILE A 139 6.81 -10.48 8.68
CA ILE A 139 5.49 -10.22 8.04
C ILE A 139 4.65 -11.50 7.91
N LEU A 140 5.28 -12.67 8.03
CA LEU A 140 4.59 -13.97 7.96
C LEU A 140 3.75 -14.29 9.21
N ARG A 141 3.93 -13.54 10.30
CA ARG A 141 3.24 -13.75 11.58
C ARG A 141 1.90 -13.03 11.64
#